data_AF-A0A842IZB1-F1
#
_entry.id   AF-A0A842IZB1-F1
#
_cell.length_a   1.000
_cell.length_b   1.000
_cell.length_c   1.000
_cell.angle_alpha   90.00
_cell.angle_beta   90.00
_cell.angle_gamma   90.00
#
_symmetry.space_group_name_H-M   'P 1'
#
loop_
_entity.id
_entity.type
_entity.pdbx_description
1 polymer ?
#
loop_
_entity_poly.entity_id
_entity_poly.type
_entity_poly.pdbx_seq_one_letter_code
_entity_poly.pdbx_strand_id
1 'polypeptide(L)'
;MAGAKERELVLELMYDMIERILTPREFEIYIMSKRMKPRHIADKLGLKGSGVRRRLVKIKYKIKNHEKWLREKIDLRGLAI
;
A
#
# COMPACT_ATOMS: atom_id res chain seq x y z
N MET A 1 16.30 19.49 6.76
CA MET A 1 16.85 18.14 6.48
C MET A 1 15.87 16.98 6.72
N ALA A 2 14.55 17.22 6.95
CA ALA A 2 13.57 16.13 7.14
C ALA A 2 13.11 15.46 5.82
N GLY A 3 13.14 16.17 4.69
CA GLY A 3 12.51 15.72 3.44
C GLY A 3 13.28 14.70 2.59
N ALA A 4 14.50 14.30 2.97
CA ALA A 4 15.26 13.25 2.27
C ALA A 4 14.94 11.86 2.86
N LYS A 5 14.94 11.73 4.20
CA LYS A 5 14.58 10.49 4.91
C LYS A 5 13.14 10.05 4.63
N GLU A 6 12.19 10.99 4.54
CA GLU A 6 10.81 10.67 4.16
C GLU A 6 10.68 10.12 2.73
N ARG A 7 11.50 10.60 1.78
CA ARG A 7 11.47 10.09 0.40
C ARG A 7 12.03 8.68 0.30
N GLU A 8 13.10 8.41 1.01
CA GLU A 8 13.73 7.08 1.05
C GLU A 8 12.77 6.05 1.66
N LEU A 9 12.09 6.40 2.75
CA LEU A 9 11.04 5.59 3.35
C LEU A 9 9.89 5.29 2.37
N VAL A 10 9.42 6.29 1.64
CA VAL A 10 8.34 6.12 0.66
C VAL A 10 8.76 5.17 -0.47
N LEU A 11 10.00 5.28 -0.95
CA LEU A 11 10.54 4.40 -1.99
C LEU A 11 10.70 2.96 -1.50
N GLU A 12 11.23 2.75 -0.29
CA GLU A 12 11.29 1.43 0.35
C GLU A 12 9.89 0.84 0.51
N LEU A 13 8.91 1.65 0.94
CA LEU A 13 7.53 1.22 1.07
C LEU A 13 6.93 0.79 -0.26
N MET A 14 7.19 1.56 -1.33
CA MET A 14 6.73 1.24 -2.68
C MET A 14 7.34 -0.07 -3.19
N TYR A 15 8.62 -0.30 -2.94
CA TYR A 15 9.31 -1.54 -3.30
C TYR A 15 8.73 -2.74 -2.54
N ASP A 16 8.61 -2.64 -1.21
CA ASP A 16 8.02 -3.70 -0.38
C ASP A 16 6.55 -3.96 -0.74
N MET A 17 5.80 -2.93 -1.13
CA MET A 17 4.43 -3.09 -1.63
C MET A 17 4.34 -3.94 -2.89
N ILE A 18 5.35 -3.85 -3.78
CA ILE A 18 5.43 -4.61 -5.02
C ILE A 18 5.89 -6.05 -4.76
N GLU A 19 6.87 -6.26 -3.90
CA GLU A 19 7.51 -7.57 -3.74
C GLU A 19 6.95 -8.43 -2.59
N ARG A 20 6.41 -7.82 -1.52
CA ARG A 20 6.23 -8.52 -0.23
C ARG A 20 4.85 -8.35 0.42
N ILE A 21 4.21 -7.20 0.26
CA ILE A 21 2.99 -6.88 1.03
C ILE A 21 1.71 -7.25 0.27
N LEU A 22 1.65 -6.92 -1.02
CA LEU A 22 0.48 -7.11 -1.86
C LEU A 22 0.73 -8.24 -2.86
N THR A 23 -0.28 -9.08 -3.06
CA THR A 23 -0.28 -9.96 -4.24
C THR A 23 -0.36 -9.13 -5.53
N PRO A 24 0.07 -9.65 -6.70
CA PRO A 24 -0.02 -8.91 -7.96
C PRO A 24 -1.42 -8.33 -8.23
N ARG A 25 -2.46 -9.10 -7.91
CA ARG A 25 -3.85 -8.67 -8.06
C ARG A 25 -4.26 -7.58 -7.06
N GLU A 26 -3.77 -7.63 -5.84
CA GLU A 26 -4.01 -6.58 -4.84
C GLU A 26 -3.28 -5.29 -5.21
N PHE A 27 -2.06 -5.40 -5.73
CA PHE A 27 -1.29 -4.27 -6.24
C PHE A 27 -2.00 -3.60 -7.41
N GLU A 28 -2.45 -4.38 -8.40
CA GLU A 28 -3.25 -3.88 -9.52
C GLU A 28 -4.50 -3.12 -9.05
N ILE A 29 -5.28 -3.73 -8.15
CA ILE A 29 -6.47 -3.09 -7.55
C ILE A 29 -6.10 -1.79 -6.81
N TYR A 30 -4.98 -1.78 -6.09
CA TYR A 30 -4.49 -0.61 -5.37
C TYR A 30 -4.15 0.53 -6.33
N ILE A 31 -3.37 0.28 -7.38
CA ILE A 31 -3.00 1.27 -8.40
C ILE A 31 -4.25 1.82 -9.10
N MET A 32 -5.18 0.94 -9.50
CA MET A 32 -6.44 1.38 -10.12
C MET A 32 -7.26 2.28 -9.18
N SER A 33 -7.25 2.01 -7.87
CA SER A 33 -7.98 2.81 -6.88
C SER A 33 -7.49 4.24 -6.72
N LYS A 34 -6.28 4.55 -7.18
CA LYS A 34 -5.76 5.93 -7.20
C LYS A 34 -6.42 6.80 -8.27
N ARG A 35 -7.02 6.19 -9.29
CA ARG A 35 -7.61 6.87 -10.45
C ARG A 35 -9.08 6.55 -10.69
N MET A 36 -9.61 5.51 -10.04
CA MET A 36 -10.94 4.98 -10.33
C MET A 36 -11.73 4.62 -9.07
N LYS A 37 -13.06 4.80 -9.12
CA LYS A 37 -13.98 4.36 -8.04
C LYS A 37 -14.06 2.82 -8.01
N PRO A 38 -14.28 2.19 -6.84
CA PRO A 38 -14.33 0.73 -6.71
C PRO A 38 -15.31 0.03 -7.65
N ARG A 39 -16.44 0.67 -8.01
CA ARG A 39 -17.41 0.14 -8.98
C ARG A 39 -16.79 -0.01 -10.37
N HIS A 40 -16.09 1.01 -10.88
CA HIS A 40 -15.48 0.98 -12.21
C HIS A 40 -14.31 0.00 -12.28
N ILE A 41 -13.60 -0.19 -11.16
CA ILE A 41 -12.57 -1.22 -11.04
C ILE A 41 -13.20 -2.59 -11.13
N ALA A 42 -14.33 -2.81 -10.46
CA ALA A 42 -15.05 -4.07 -10.51
C ALA A 42 -15.53 -4.39 -11.93
N ASP A 43 -16.11 -3.40 -12.60
CA ASP A 43 -16.55 -3.53 -14.00
C ASP A 43 -15.38 -3.89 -14.92
N LYS A 44 -14.25 -3.17 -14.80
CA LYS A 44 -13.05 -3.42 -15.61
C LYS A 44 -12.39 -4.78 -15.35
N LEU A 45 -12.56 -5.30 -14.14
CA LEU A 45 -11.94 -6.55 -13.70
C LEU A 45 -12.89 -7.76 -13.76
N GLY A 46 -14.14 -7.58 -14.21
CA GLY A 46 -15.17 -8.63 -14.20
C GLY A 46 -15.52 -9.13 -12.80
N LEU A 47 -15.41 -8.27 -11.77
CA LEU A 47 -15.65 -8.61 -10.37
C LEU A 47 -16.95 -7.99 -9.85
N LYS A 48 -17.49 -8.52 -8.75
CA LYS A 48 -18.57 -7.85 -8.01
C LYS A 48 -18.03 -6.61 -7.28
N GLY A 49 -18.68 -5.45 -7.43
CA GLY A 49 -18.28 -4.17 -6.81
C GLY A 49 -18.08 -4.20 -5.29
N SER A 50 -18.88 -4.98 -4.59
CA SER A 50 -18.75 -5.21 -3.14
C SER A 50 -17.45 -5.94 -2.77
N GLY A 51 -16.97 -6.83 -3.63
CA GLY A 51 -15.70 -7.55 -3.47
C GLY A 51 -14.50 -6.62 -3.57
N VAL A 52 -14.53 -5.63 -4.48
CA VAL A 52 -13.44 -4.66 -4.64
C VAL A 52 -13.31 -3.74 -3.43
N ARG A 53 -14.43 -3.24 -2.87
CA ARG A 53 -14.37 -2.43 -1.63
C ARG A 53 -13.75 -3.20 -0.47
N ARG A 54 -14.17 -4.45 -0.22
CA ARG A 54 -13.59 -5.27 0.86
C ARG A 54 -12.09 -5.53 0.63
N ARG A 55 -11.70 -5.80 -0.62
CA ARG A 55 -10.27 -5.97 -0.97
C ARG A 55 -9.47 -4.70 -0.70
N LEU A 56 -9.99 -3.52 -1.07
CA LEU A 56 -9.32 -2.25 -0.79
C LEU A 56 -9.16 -1.97 0.71
N VAL A 57 -10.13 -2.33 1.53
CA VAL A 57 -9.99 -2.22 3.00
C VAL A 57 -8.85 -3.11 3.51
N LYS A 58 -8.79 -4.38 3.05
CA LYS A 58 -7.70 -5.29 3.42
C LYS A 58 -6.33 -4.79 2.94
N ILE A 59 -6.24 -4.28 1.71
CA ILE A 59 -5.03 -3.68 1.14
C ILE A 59 -4.54 -2.52 2.02
N LYS A 60 -5.44 -1.58 2.37
CA LYS A 60 -5.09 -0.45 3.25
C LYS A 60 -4.57 -0.90 4.61
N TYR A 61 -5.16 -1.94 5.17
CA TYR A 61 -4.72 -2.51 6.44
C TYR A 61 -3.31 -3.11 6.35
N LYS A 62 -3.03 -3.88 5.28
CA LYS A 62 -1.69 -4.42 5.01
C LYS A 62 -0.63 -3.32 4.91
N ILE A 63 -0.91 -2.28 4.12
CA ILE A 63 0.00 -1.14 3.93
C ILE A 63 0.26 -0.44 5.27
N LYS A 64 -0.80 -0.14 6.04
CA LYS A 64 -0.67 0.55 7.34
C LYS A 64 0.16 -0.26 8.35
N ASN A 65 -0.03 -1.58 8.38
CA ASN A 65 0.75 -2.44 9.28
C ASN A 65 2.23 -2.46 8.87
N HIS A 66 2.51 -2.48 7.56
CA HIS A 66 3.89 -2.43 7.08
C HIS A 66 4.55 -1.07 7.31
N GLU A 67 3.83 0.03 7.10
CA GLU A 67 4.27 1.38 7.49
C GLU A 67 4.64 1.46 8.97
N LYS A 68 3.81 0.87 9.83
CA LYS A 68 4.08 0.81 11.27
C LYS A 68 5.35 0.00 11.56
N TRP A 69 5.48 -1.18 10.95
CA TRP A 69 6.66 -2.02 11.10
C TRP A 69 7.94 -1.32 10.62
N LEU A 70 7.90 -0.62 9.47
CA LEU A 70 9.04 0.14 8.96
C LEU A 70 9.43 1.28 9.90
N ARG A 71 8.47 2.03 10.44
CA ARG A 71 8.72 3.05 11.46
C ARG A 71 9.37 2.45 12.70
N GLU A 72 8.82 1.37 13.24
CA GLU A 72 9.41 0.66 14.39
C GLU A 72 10.85 0.19 14.10
N LYS A 73 11.14 -0.27 12.87
CA LYS A 73 12.50 -0.67 12.48
C LYS A 73 13.48 0.49 12.39
N ILE A 74 13.03 1.67 11.98
CA ILE A 74 13.85 2.89 11.92
C ILE A 74 14.11 3.42 13.32
N ASP A 75 13.10 3.40 14.19
CA ASP A 75 13.23 3.75 15.60
C ASP A 75 14.25 2.83 16.30
N LEU A 76 14.16 1.51 16.09
CA LEU A 76 15.11 0.52 16.63
C LEU A 76 16.55 0.69 16.15
N ARG A 77 16.76 1.33 14.99
CA ARG A 77 18.08 1.61 14.43
C ARG A 77 18.66 2.93 14.95
N GLY A 78 17.97 3.62 15.86
CA GLY A 78 18.37 4.96 16.33
C GLY A 78 18.34 6.02 15.22
N LEU A 79 17.57 5.78 14.15
CA LEU A 79 17.47 6.67 12.99
C LEU A 79 16.27 7.62 13.09
N ALA A 80 15.34 7.35 14.00
CA ALA A 80 14.27 8.25 14.37
C ALA A 80 14.65 9.03 15.64
N ILE A 81 15.00 10.29 15.39
CA ILE A 81 15.36 11.35 16.34
C ILE A 81 16.66 11.07 17.11
#